data_AF-C3MMA2-F1
#
_entry.id   AF-C3MMA2-F1
#
_cell.length_a   1.000
_cell.length_b   1.000
_cell.length_c   1.000
_cell.angle_alpha   90.00
_cell.angle_beta   90.00
_cell.angle_gamma   90.00
#
_symmetry.space_group_name_H-M   'P 1'
#
loop_
_entity.id
_entity.type
_entity.pdbx_description
1 polymer ?
#
loop_
_entity_poly.entity_id
_entity_poly.type
_entity_poly.pdbx_seq_one_letter_code
_entity_poly.pdbx_strand_id
1 'polypeptide(L)'
;MIDSIKLAIDVFPKTISNIEDKDVLKYLKSRCRDFPEEALNSGFLPAFLFYLSKSNICVMIDFLDYLNSNSESKFNKFDKNESKQTIAYTIYTALVIYFLEKTELKDKLGLNDLSKLCPNNNISESAKKLGEILNGLYFNSSVVTILSKNYLLTLKRLAEAIINV
;
A
#
# COMPACT_ATOMS: atom_id res chain seq x y z
N MET A 1 2.47 -0.92 21.13
CA MET A 1 1.57 -0.26 20.15
C MET A 1 2.45 0.51 19.18
N ILE A 2 2.29 0.31 17.87
CA ILE A 2 3.09 1.03 16.87
C ILE A 2 2.66 2.48 16.82
N ASP A 3 3.65 3.37 16.77
CA ASP A 3 3.42 4.77 16.48
C ASP A 3 3.16 4.93 14.98
N SER A 4 1.87 4.93 14.63
CA SER A 4 1.39 5.09 13.25
C SER A 4 1.89 6.38 12.58
N ILE A 5 2.10 7.45 13.35
CA ILE A 5 2.57 8.73 12.81
C ILE A 5 4.05 8.61 12.47
N LYS A 6 4.86 8.11 13.42
CA LYS A 6 6.28 7.87 13.19
C LYS A 6 6.51 6.93 12.01
N LEU A 7 5.77 5.84 11.92
CA LEU A 7 5.91 4.89 10.81
C LEU A 7 5.65 5.54 9.45
N ALA A 8 4.65 6.43 9.34
CA ALA A 8 4.37 7.19 8.13
C ALA A 8 5.50 8.17 7.79
N ILE A 9 6.02 8.89 8.79
CA ILE A 9 7.14 9.83 8.64
C ILE A 9 8.41 9.12 8.19
N ASP A 10 8.68 7.91 8.69
CA ASP A 10 9.89 7.15 8.36
C ASP A 10 9.82 6.56 6.94
N VAL A 11 8.66 6.02 6.53
CA VAL A 11 8.55 5.32 5.24
C VAL A 11 8.31 6.27 4.06
N PHE A 12 7.56 7.36 4.25
CA PHE A 12 7.10 8.19 3.14
C PHE A 12 8.25 8.89 2.37
N PRO A 13 9.30 9.45 3.02
CA PRO A 13 10.45 10.00 2.32
C PRO A 13 11.15 8.96 1.43
N LYS A 14 11.32 7.73 1.93
CA LYS A 14 11.86 6.61 1.16
C LYS A 14 10.95 6.27 -0.02
N THR A 15 9.64 6.34 0.13
CA THR A 15 8.72 6.12 -1.00
C THR A 15 8.88 7.17 -2.10
N ILE A 16 8.85 8.45 -1.75
CA ILE A 16 8.89 9.54 -2.74
C ILE A 16 10.24 9.69 -3.43
N SER A 17 11.36 9.36 -2.75
CA SER A 17 12.71 9.46 -3.34
C SER A 17 12.92 8.51 -4.54
N ASN A 18 12.03 7.55 -4.72
CA ASN A 18 12.03 6.60 -5.83
C ASN A 18 11.22 7.06 -7.04
N ILE A 19 10.55 8.22 -6.97
CA ILE A 19 9.63 8.67 -8.00
C ILE A 19 10.12 9.98 -8.60
N GLU A 20 10.69 9.91 -9.80
CA GLU A 20 11.15 11.09 -10.55
C GLU A 20 10.03 11.68 -11.43
N ASP A 21 9.07 10.85 -11.80
CA ASP A 21 7.97 11.22 -12.68
C ASP A 21 6.91 12.05 -11.95
N LYS A 22 6.74 13.31 -12.39
CA LYS A 22 5.81 14.27 -11.78
C LYS A 22 4.34 13.82 -11.87
N ASP A 23 3.96 13.10 -12.91
CA ASP A 23 2.59 12.61 -13.04
C ASP A 23 2.30 11.50 -12.04
N VAL A 24 3.27 10.60 -11.82
CA VAL A 24 3.16 9.57 -10.75
C VAL A 24 3.02 10.24 -9.39
N LEU A 25 3.86 11.24 -9.10
CA LEU A 25 3.77 12.02 -7.85
C LEU A 25 2.40 12.68 -7.69
N LYS A 26 1.88 13.32 -8.74
CA LYS A 26 0.55 13.95 -8.74
C LYS A 26 -0.55 12.95 -8.46
N TYR A 27 -0.54 11.79 -9.11
CA TYR A 27 -1.52 10.75 -8.87
C TYR A 27 -1.38 10.13 -7.47
N LEU A 28 -0.16 9.90 -6.99
CA LEU A 28 0.09 9.41 -5.63
C LEU A 28 -0.45 10.37 -4.58
N LYS A 29 -0.26 11.68 -4.77
CA LYS A 29 -0.84 12.73 -3.93
C LYS A 29 -2.38 12.62 -3.89
N SER A 30 -3.03 12.40 -5.03
CA SER A 30 -4.48 12.14 -5.10
C SER A 30 -4.85 10.90 -4.28
N ARG A 31 -4.16 9.77 -4.47
CA ARG A 31 -4.41 8.52 -3.71
C ARG A 31 -4.30 8.71 -2.20
N CYS A 32 -3.30 9.47 -1.75
CA CYS A 32 -3.14 9.81 -0.33
C CYS A 32 -4.28 10.66 0.22
N ARG A 33 -4.90 11.51 -0.62
CA ARG A 33 -6.04 12.33 -0.23
C ARG A 33 -7.36 11.56 -0.24
N ASP A 34 -7.57 10.75 -1.26
CA ASP A 34 -8.86 10.14 -1.58
C ASP A 34 -9.11 8.89 -0.73
N PHE A 35 -8.10 8.02 -0.55
CA PHE A 35 -8.29 6.74 0.15
C PHE A 35 -8.80 6.88 1.60
N PRO A 36 -8.30 7.81 2.45
CA PRO A 36 -8.84 7.96 3.80
C PRO A 36 -10.34 8.31 3.80
N GLU A 37 -10.80 9.09 2.83
CA GLU A 37 -12.21 9.47 2.68
C GLU A 37 -13.04 8.29 2.18
N GLU A 38 -12.57 7.58 1.16
CA GLU A 38 -13.18 6.34 0.65
C GLU A 38 -13.29 5.26 1.73
N ALA A 39 -12.23 5.05 2.52
CA ALA A 39 -12.23 4.08 3.60
C ALA A 39 -13.22 4.42 4.73
N LEU A 40 -13.51 5.70 4.95
CA LEU A 40 -14.53 6.15 5.90
C LEU A 40 -15.95 6.01 5.33
N ASN A 41 -16.13 6.31 4.04
CA ASN A 41 -17.45 6.32 3.40
C ASN A 41 -17.93 4.91 3.01
N SER A 42 -17.05 4.12 2.40
CA SER A 42 -17.37 2.78 1.87
C SER A 42 -16.85 1.64 2.74
N GLY A 43 -16.07 1.97 3.78
CA GLY A 43 -15.37 1.00 4.61
C GLY A 43 -13.99 0.64 4.06
N PHE A 44 -13.08 0.24 4.96
CA PHE A 44 -11.69 -0.05 4.61
C PHE A 44 -11.56 -1.17 3.56
N LEU A 45 -12.27 -2.30 3.73
CA LEU A 45 -12.13 -3.45 2.85
C LEU A 45 -12.56 -3.15 1.40
N PRO A 46 -13.74 -2.57 1.12
CA PRO A 46 -14.11 -2.16 -0.23
C PRO A 46 -13.13 -1.17 -0.87
N ALA A 47 -12.69 -0.15 -0.12
CA ALA A 47 -11.70 0.82 -0.60
C ALA A 47 -10.36 0.15 -0.92
N PHE A 48 -9.88 -0.74 -0.04
CA PHE A 48 -8.64 -1.49 -0.26
C PHE A 48 -8.73 -2.40 -1.49
N LEU A 49 -9.84 -3.12 -1.67
CA LEU A 49 -10.08 -3.96 -2.84
C LEU A 49 -10.08 -3.17 -4.14
N PHE A 50 -10.70 -1.98 -4.15
CA PHE A 50 -10.67 -1.10 -5.31
C PHE A 50 -9.22 -0.72 -5.67
N TYR A 51 -8.42 -0.30 -4.69
CA TYR A 51 -7.02 0.09 -4.92
C TYR A 51 -6.15 -1.09 -5.36
N LEU A 52 -6.34 -2.27 -4.75
CA LEU A 52 -5.66 -3.49 -5.14
C LEU A 52 -5.99 -3.88 -6.59
N SER A 53 -7.25 -3.76 -7.02
CA SER A 53 -7.68 -4.06 -8.39
C SER A 53 -7.06 -3.16 -9.46
N LYS A 54 -6.60 -1.96 -9.07
CA LYS A 54 -5.93 -0.99 -9.94
C LYS A 54 -4.40 -1.08 -9.90
N SER A 55 -3.86 -1.91 -9.01
CA SER A 55 -2.44 -2.07 -8.76
C SER A 55 -1.85 -3.22 -9.56
N ASN A 56 -0.56 -3.12 -9.87
CA ASN A 56 0.22 -4.26 -10.34
C ASN A 56 0.70 -5.07 -9.13
N ILE A 57 0.08 -6.21 -8.88
CA ILE A 57 0.29 -7.01 -7.65
C ILE A 57 1.76 -7.46 -7.50
N CYS A 58 2.41 -7.90 -8.57
CA CYS A 58 3.79 -8.38 -8.49
C CYS A 58 4.76 -7.23 -8.18
N VAL A 59 4.60 -6.08 -8.86
CA VAL A 59 5.42 -4.89 -8.60
C VAL A 59 5.14 -4.31 -7.21
N MET A 60 3.89 -4.40 -6.74
CA MET A 60 3.51 -3.99 -5.38
C MET A 60 4.26 -4.80 -4.31
N ILE A 61 4.37 -6.12 -4.49
CA ILE A 61 5.12 -7.00 -3.57
C ILE A 61 6.61 -6.65 -3.61
N ASP A 62 7.17 -6.52 -4.80
CA ASP A 62 8.57 -6.11 -4.98
C ASP A 62 8.86 -4.75 -4.29
N PHE A 63 7.93 -3.80 -4.41
CA PHE A 63 8.07 -2.49 -3.79
C PHE A 63 7.92 -2.56 -2.27
N LEU A 64 7.02 -3.40 -1.76
CA LEU A 64 6.88 -3.66 -0.33
C LEU A 64 8.15 -4.28 0.27
N ASP A 65 8.74 -5.27 -0.39
CA ASP A 65 10.01 -5.87 0.00
C ASP A 65 11.14 -4.82 0.02
N TYR A 66 11.15 -3.93 -0.97
CA TYR A 66 12.06 -2.79 -0.99
C TYR A 66 11.86 -1.86 0.22
N LEU A 67 10.62 -1.49 0.57
CA LEU A 67 10.32 -0.65 1.74
C LEU A 67 10.80 -1.31 3.04
N ASN A 68 10.64 -2.63 3.16
CA ASN A 68 11.06 -3.43 4.30
C ASN A 68 12.59 -3.67 4.36
N SER A 69 13.30 -3.54 3.25
CA SER A 69 14.76 -3.68 3.20
C SER A 69 15.51 -2.45 3.73
N ASN A 70 16.76 -2.63 4.15
CA ASN A 70 17.69 -1.53 4.41
C ASN A 70 18.42 -1.06 3.13
N SER A 71 17.84 -1.31 1.94
CA SER A 71 18.49 -0.95 0.69
C SER A 71 18.53 0.57 0.49
N GLU A 72 19.72 1.08 0.18
CA GLU A 72 19.94 2.47 -0.26
C GLU A 72 19.71 2.63 -1.77
N SER A 73 19.62 1.53 -2.53
CA SER A 73 19.42 1.59 -3.98
C SER A 73 18.02 2.06 -4.32
N LYS A 74 17.87 2.82 -5.42
CA LYS A 74 16.53 3.15 -5.95
C LYS A 74 15.80 1.89 -6.45
N PHE A 75 14.50 1.85 -6.24
CA PHE A 75 13.60 0.87 -6.81
C PHE A 75 13.42 1.13 -8.32
N ASN A 76 13.73 0.14 -9.15
CA ASN A 76 13.78 0.29 -10.61
C ASN A 76 12.84 -0.66 -11.37
N LYS A 77 11.91 -1.33 -10.68
CA LYS A 77 11.01 -2.32 -11.29
C LYS A 77 9.66 -1.76 -11.77
N PHE A 78 9.45 -0.44 -11.68
CA PHE A 78 8.29 0.17 -12.34
C PHE A 78 8.50 0.17 -13.86
N ASP A 79 7.61 -0.52 -14.58
CA ASP A 79 7.63 -0.52 -16.04
C ASP A 79 7.35 0.90 -16.57
N LYS A 80 8.18 1.38 -17.50
CA LYS A 80 8.01 2.69 -18.14
C LYS A 80 6.75 2.76 -19.00
N ASN A 81 6.26 1.63 -19.48
CA ASN A 81 5.04 1.52 -20.27
C ASN A 81 3.78 1.40 -19.40
N GLU A 82 3.92 1.16 -18.09
CA GLU A 82 2.78 1.09 -17.18
C GLU A 82 2.16 2.48 -16.99
N SER A 83 0.83 2.50 -16.85
CA SER A 83 0.13 3.77 -16.65
C SER A 83 0.58 4.42 -15.34
N LYS A 84 0.80 5.75 -15.37
CA LYS A 84 1.23 6.51 -14.19
C LYS A 84 0.23 6.41 -13.03
N GLN A 85 -1.04 6.22 -13.34
CA GLN A 85 -2.09 5.96 -12.36
C GLN A 85 -1.92 4.58 -11.71
N THR A 86 -1.69 3.53 -12.51
CA THR A 86 -1.43 2.16 -12.00
C THR A 86 -0.22 2.16 -11.08
N ILE A 87 0.89 2.81 -11.46
CA ILE A 87 2.07 2.95 -10.61
C ILE A 87 1.71 3.62 -9.28
N ALA A 88 0.94 4.72 -9.30
CA ALA A 88 0.52 5.39 -8.09
C ALA A 88 -0.40 4.53 -7.19
N TYR A 89 -1.32 3.75 -7.78
CA TYR A 89 -2.12 2.77 -7.04
C TYR A 89 -1.24 1.69 -6.43
N THR A 90 -0.30 1.11 -7.20
CA THR A 90 0.66 0.11 -6.74
C THR A 90 1.45 0.60 -5.53
N ILE A 91 2.02 1.80 -5.60
CA ILE A 91 2.79 2.42 -4.51
C ILE A 91 1.91 2.64 -3.27
N TYR A 92 0.71 3.21 -3.46
CA TYR A 92 -0.17 3.49 -2.34
C TYR A 92 -0.67 2.22 -1.66
N THR A 93 -1.06 1.20 -2.44
CA THR A 93 -1.49 -0.09 -1.90
C THR A 93 -0.35 -0.76 -1.12
N ALA A 94 0.88 -0.69 -1.62
CA ALA A 94 2.05 -1.18 -0.88
C ALA A 94 2.26 -0.43 0.45
N LEU A 95 2.07 0.89 0.49
CA LEU A 95 2.13 1.67 1.75
C LEU A 95 1.07 1.24 2.76
N VAL A 96 -0.13 0.90 2.30
CA VAL A 96 -1.20 0.39 3.17
C VAL A 96 -0.82 -0.99 3.72
N ILE A 97 -0.36 -1.90 2.87
CA ILE A 97 0.07 -3.24 3.31
C ILE A 97 1.28 -3.15 4.24
N TYR A 98 2.25 -2.27 3.96
CA TYR A 98 3.41 -2.01 4.82
C TYR A 98 2.99 -1.67 6.24
N PHE A 99 2.02 -0.77 6.41
CA PHE A 99 1.47 -0.46 7.73
C PHE A 99 0.90 -1.71 8.40
N LEU A 100 0.05 -2.46 7.69
CA LEU A 100 -0.61 -3.64 8.23
C LEU A 100 0.39 -4.74 8.64
N GLU A 101 1.49 -4.91 7.88
CA GLU A 101 2.57 -5.85 8.22
C GLU A 101 3.31 -5.50 9.52
N LYS A 102 3.35 -4.21 9.89
CA LYS A 102 3.95 -3.82 11.16
C LYS A 102 3.01 -4.09 12.33
N THR A 103 1.70 -4.00 12.12
CA THR A 103 0.74 -4.24 13.21
C THR A 103 0.79 -5.67 13.75
N GLU A 104 0.33 -5.84 15.00
CA GLU A 104 0.09 -7.16 15.60
C GLU A 104 -0.98 -8.01 14.88
N LEU A 105 -1.65 -7.43 13.87
CA LEU A 105 -2.66 -8.11 13.07
C LEU A 105 -2.05 -8.84 11.85
N LYS A 106 -0.76 -8.67 11.54
CA LYS A 106 -0.12 -9.25 10.34
C LYS A 106 -0.55 -10.70 10.07
N ASP A 107 -0.42 -11.57 11.06
CA ASP A 107 -0.75 -12.99 10.93
C ASP A 107 -2.25 -13.22 10.76
N LYS A 108 -3.07 -12.48 11.51
CA LYS A 108 -4.55 -12.55 11.45
C LYS A 108 -5.10 -12.03 10.13
N LEU A 109 -4.37 -11.11 9.48
CA LEU A 109 -4.69 -10.55 8.18
C LEU A 109 -4.18 -11.42 7.03
N GLY A 110 -3.52 -12.55 7.31
CA GLY A 110 -2.97 -13.41 6.27
C GLY A 110 -1.85 -12.77 5.47
N LEU A 111 -1.13 -11.78 6.02
CA LEU A 111 -0.07 -11.05 5.31
C LEU A 111 1.29 -11.77 5.33
N ASN A 112 1.31 -13.06 5.64
CA ASN A 112 2.49 -13.91 5.50
C ASN A 112 2.64 -14.41 4.06
N ASP A 113 3.87 -14.61 3.58
CA ASP A 113 4.14 -15.10 2.23
C ASP A 113 3.42 -14.30 1.12
N LEU A 114 3.47 -12.96 1.18
CA LEU A 114 2.83 -12.11 0.17
C LEU A 114 3.33 -12.37 -1.26
N SER A 115 4.51 -12.96 -1.43
CA SER A 115 5.02 -13.43 -2.73
C SER A 115 4.04 -14.39 -3.44
N LYS A 116 3.23 -15.15 -2.70
CA LYS A 116 2.20 -16.04 -3.24
C LYS A 116 1.02 -15.29 -3.87
N LEU A 117 0.85 -13.99 -3.62
CA LEU A 117 -0.14 -13.17 -4.34
C LEU A 117 0.28 -12.92 -5.80
N CYS A 118 1.58 -12.86 -6.09
CA CYS A 118 2.06 -12.69 -7.46
C CYS A 118 1.84 -14.02 -8.22
N PRO A 119 1.00 -14.04 -9.26
CA PRO A 119 0.48 -15.28 -9.80
C PRO A 119 1.47 -16.11 -10.62
N ASN A 120 2.78 -15.79 -10.70
CA ASN A 120 3.90 -16.49 -11.38
C ASN A 120 3.59 -17.89 -11.97
N ASN A 121 2.66 -17.98 -12.93
CA ASN A 121 2.05 -19.19 -13.51
C ASN A 121 1.18 -20.10 -12.58
N ASN A 122 0.92 -19.73 -11.33
CA ASN A 122 0.01 -20.41 -10.40
C ASN A 122 -1.13 -19.51 -9.90
N ILE A 123 -2.18 -19.34 -10.72
CA ILE A 123 -3.35 -18.52 -10.41
C ILE A 123 -4.11 -19.06 -9.18
N SER A 124 -4.14 -20.38 -8.99
CA SER A 124 -4.85 -21.01 -7.87
C SER A 124 -4.25 -20.62 -6.53
N GLU A 125 -2.92 -20.59 -6.44
CA GLU A 125 -2.21 -20.15 -5.24
C GLU A 125 -2.44 -18.67 -4.96
N SER A 126 -2.37 -17.81 -5.98
CA SER A 126 -2.68 -16.38 -5.85
C SER A 126 -4.11 -16.13 -5.37
N ALA A 127 -5.10 -16.83 -5.94
CA ALA A 127 -6.49 -16.72 -5.52
C ALA A 127 -6.70 -17.18 -4.07
N LYS A 128 -6.06 -18.28 -3.67
CA LYS A 128 -6.10 -18.76 -2.28
C LYS A 128 -5.48 -17.73 -1.34
N LYS A 129 -4.32 -17.19 -1.70
CA LYS A 129 -3.61 -16.18 -0.90
C LYS A 129 -4.42 -14.89 -0.75
N LEU A 130 -5.06 -14.44 -1.84
CA LEU A 130 -5.99 -13.32 -1.79
C LEU A 130 -7.18 -13.63 -0.87
N GLY A 131 -7.77 -14.81 -0.98
CA GLY A 131 -8.87 -15.25 -0.11
C GLY A 131 -8.52 -15.21 1.38
N GLU A 132 -7.32 -15.65 1.76
CA GLU A 132 -6.81 -15.55 3.14
C GLU A 132 -6.78 -14.09 3.63
N ILE A 133 -6.26 -13.18 2.80
CA ILE A 133 -6.16 -11.75 3.13
C ILE A 133 -7.54 -11.11 3.24
N LEU A 134 -8.46 -11.42 2.33
CA LEU A 134 -9.82 -10.89 2.36
C LEU A 134 -10.59 -11.36 3.57
N ASN A 135 -10.47 -12.64 3.94
CA ASN A 135 -11.08 -13.16 5.16
C ASN A 135 -10.50 -12.47 6.40
N GLY A 136 -9.17 -12.35 6.46
CA GLY A 136 -8.49 -11.65 7.56
C GLY A 136 -8.96 -10.20 7.70
N LEU A 137 -9.01 -9.46 6.59
CA LEU A 137 -9.50 -8.08 6.57
C LEU A 137 -10.98 -7.97 6.92
N TYR A 138 -11.83 -8.89 6.46
CA TYR A 138 -13.26 -8.90 6.76
C TYR A 138 -13.50 -9.03 8.27
N PHE A 139 -12.89 -10.04 8.91
CA PHE A 139 -13.04 -10.29 10.34
C PHE A 139 -12.39 -9.24 11.25
N ASN A 140 -11.38 -8.51 10.75
CA ASN A 140 -10.66 -7.49 11.52
C ASN A 140 -10.94 -6.05 11.04
N SER A 141 -11.94 -5.84 10.18
CA SER A 141 -12.16 -4.58 9.45
C SER A 141 -12.30 -3.36 10.36
N SER A 142 -13.03 -3.47 11.46
CA SER A 142 -13.20 -2.38 12.44
C SER A 142 -11.88 -2.02 13.12
N VAL A 143 -11.10 -3.02 13.50
CA VAL A 143 -9.80 -2.81 14.17
C VAL A 143 -8.80 -2.18 13.19
N VAL A 144 -8.74 -2.70 11.96
CA VAL A 144 -7.90 -2.15 10.89
C VAL A 144 -8.22 -0.68 10.65
N THR A 145 -9.49 -0.32 10.52
CA THR A 145 -9.93 1.07 10.30
C THR A 145 -9.45 2.01 11.42
N ILE A 146 -9.56 1.57 12.68
CA ILE A 146 -9.12 2.38 13.83
C ILE A 146 -7.61 2.55 13.84
N LEU A 147 -6.86 1.45 13.64
CA LEU A 147 -5.40 1.48 13.69
C LEU A 147 -4.79 2.27 12.53
N SER A 148 -5.37 2.16 11.32
CA SER A 148 -4.84 2.80 10.12
C SER A 148 -5.12 4.29 10.08
N LYS A 149 -6.13 4.81 10.80
CA LYS A 149 -6.59 6.20 10.72
C LYS A 149 -5.45 7.23 10.79
N ASN A 150 -4.62 7.17 11.83
CA ASN A 150 -3.55 8.15 12.02
C ASN A 150 -2.43 7.99 10.98
N TYR A 151 -2.12 6.76 10.56
CA TYR A 151 -1.15 6.49 9.50
C TYR A 151 -1.61 7.11 8.18
N LEU A 152 -2.84 6.80 7.75
CA LEU A 152 -3.42 7.27 6.50
C LEU A 152 -3.56 8.79 6.45
N LEU A 153 -4.01 9.42 7.55
CA LEU A 153 -4.08 10.87 7.65
C LEU A 153 -2.70 11.52 7.62
N THR A 154 -1.68 10.88 8.20
CA THR A 154 -0.30 11.39 8.15
C THR A 154 0.25 11.30 6.73
N LEU A 155 0.03 10.19 6.01
CA LEU A 155 0.38 10.08 4.60
C LEU A 155 -0.29 11.17 3.76
N LYS A 156 -1.57 11.46 3.99
CA LYS A 156 -2.29 12.58 3.35
C LYS A 156 -1.57 13.91 3.56
N ARG A 157 -1.23 14.24 4.81
CA ARG A 157 -0.54 15.51 5.15
C ARG A 157 0.86 15.60 4.57
N LEU A 158 1.63 14.52 4.63
CA LEU A 158 2.98 14.46 4.04
C LEU A 158 2.91 14.62 2.52
N ALA A 159 1.96 13.96 1.86
CA ALA A 159 1.75 14.12 0.42
C ALA A 159 1.34 15.55 0.05
N GLU A 160 0.44 16.18 0.82
CA GLU A 160 0.04 17.58 0.63
C GLU A 160 1.21 18.55 0.78
N ALA A 161 2.11 18.30 1.73
CA ALA A 161 3.23 19.20 2.06
C ALA A 161 4.47 19.02 1.18
N ILE A 162 4.81 17.78 0.80
CA ILE A 162 6.09 17.47 0.14
C ILE A 162 5.94 17.41 -1.38
N ILE A 163 4.81 16.93 -1.88
CA ILE A 163 4.60 16.75 -3.32
C ILE A 163 4.12 18.07 -3.94
N ASN A 164 5.06 18.86 -4.46
CA ASN A 164 4.83 20.15 -5.12
C ASN A 164 4.60 20.01 -6.63
N VAL A 165 3.52 19.33 -7.00
CA VAL A 165 3.01 19.20 -8.37
C VAL A 165 1.49 19.38 -8.41
#